data_AF-M5A2Q2-F1
#
_entry.id   AF-M5A2Q2-F1
#
_cell.length_a   1.000
_cell.length_b   1.000
_cell.length_c   1.000
_cell.angle_alpha   90.00
_cell.angle_beta   90.00
_cell.angle_gamma   90.00
#
_symmetry.space_group_name_H-M   'P 1'
#
loop_
_entity.id
_entity.type
_entity.pdbx_description
1 polymer ?
#
loop_
_entity_poly.entity_id
_entity_poly.type
_entity_poly.pdbx_seq_one_letter_code
_entity_poly.pdbx_strand_id
1 'polypeptide(L)'
;MVSRLFHAIGGGVLHYPPAMSMPEADGEQRKTRQSAYLPARDLIDFYRRWAEFRDSAMALSQRAELSPDERETLRWLILLVDRIGEQDVGPMDHQ
;
A
#
# COMPACT_ATOMS: atom_id res chain seq x y z
N MET A 1 12.88 -36.72 -13.78
CA MET A 1 13.93 -35.87 -14.42
C MET A 1 14.21 -36.46 -15.80
N VAL A 2 14.75 -35.64 -16.71
CA VAL A 2 15.16 -35.94 -18.11
C VAL A 2 14.11 -35.70 -19.22
N SER A 3 14.00 -34.42 -19.58
CA SER A 3 14.17 -33.83 -20.91
C SER A 3 14.10 -34.72 -22.17
N ARG A 4 13.33 -34.27 -23.17
CA ARG A 4 13.64 -34.53 -24.59
C ARG A 4 13.52 -33.26 -25.43
N LEU A 5 14.67 -32.95 -26.01
CA LEU A 5 15.02 -31.99 -27.04
C LEU A 5 14.58 -32.50 -28.42
N PHE A 6 13.94 -31.66 -29.25
CA PHE A 6 13.97 -31.73 -30.73
C PHE A 6 13.75 -30.30 -31.25
N HIS A 7 14.82 -29.61 -31.67
CA HIS A 7 15.41 -29.54 -33.02
C HIS A 7 14.60 -28.76 -34.06
N ALA A 8 15.28 -27.76 -34.63
CA ALA A 8 14.84 -26.76 -35.60
C ALA A 8 14.53 -27.35 -36.97
N ILE A 9 13.54 -26.77 -37.69
CA ILE A 9 13.51 -26.67 -39.15
C ILE A 9 12.73 -25.41 -39.57
N GLY A 10 13.32 -24.61 -40.46
CA GLY A 10 12.57 -24.05 -41.59
C GLY A 10 12.20 -22.58 -41.50
N GLY A 11 12.95 -21.75 -42.24
CA GLY A 11 12.54 -20.39 -42.56
C GLY A 11 11.19 -20.36 -43.30
N GLY A 12 10.37 -19.38 -42.93
CA GLY A 12 9.11 -19.07 -43.56
C GLY A 12 8.60 -17.76 -42.99
N VAL A 13 8.64 -16.70 -43.81
CA VAL A 13 8.16 -15.35 -43.50
C VAL A 13 6.71 -15.43 -42.98
N LEU A 14 6.50 -15.13 -41.69
CA LEU A 14 5.16 -15.06 -41.12
C LEU A 14 4.54 -13.71 -41.49
N HIS A 15 3.74 -13.72 -42.55
CA HIS A 15 2.87 -12.63 -42.95
C HIS A 15 1.81 -12.39 -41.87
N TYR A 16 1.91 -11.28 -41.15
CA TYR A 16 0.91 -10.89 -40.14
C TYR A 16 -0.41 -10.51 -40.84
N PRO A 17 -1.58 -11.11 -40.52
CA PRO A 17 -2.85 -10.62 -41.02
C PRO A 17 -3.29 -9.34 -40.28
N PRO A 18 -4.13 -8.50 -40.92
CA PRO A 18 -4.45 -7.15 -40.45
C PRO A 18 -5.47 -7.16 -39.31
N ALA A 19 -5.24 -6.26 -38.34
CA ALA A 19 -6.18 -5.67 -37.39
C ALA A 19 -7.35 -6.54 -36.88
N MET A 20 -7.10 -7.33 -35.83
CA MET A 20 -8.16 -7.64 -34.86
C MET A 20 -8.00 -6.68 -33.68
N SER A 21 -8.87 -5.67 -33.65
CA SER A 21 -9.03 -4.71 -32.56
C SER A 21 -9.26 -5.45 -31.25
N MET A 22 -8.21 -5.60 -30.45
CA MET A 22 -8.35 -5.78 -29.02
C MET A 22 -9.01 -4.49 -28.49
N PRO A 23 -10.17 -4.54 -27.82
CA PRO A 23 -10.54 -3.43 -26.97
C PRO A 23 -9.44 -3.36 -25.92
N GLU A 24 -8.64 -2.30 -25.98
CA GLU A 24 -7.72 -1.91 -24.92
C GLU A 24 -8.56 -1.89 -23.65
N ALA A 25 -8.42 -2.93 -22.83
CA ALA A 25 -9.06 -2.99 -21.54
C ALA A 25 -8.52 -1.78 -20.79
N ASP A 26 -9.42 -0.83 -20.53
CA ASP A 26 -9.23 0.35 -19.70
C ASP A 26 -8.43 -0.04 -18.46
N GLY A 27 -7.11 0.14 -18.55
CA GLY A 27 -6.17 0.10 -17.44
C GLY A 27 -6.20 1.42 -16.66
N GLU A 28 -7.20 2.26 -16.94
CA GLU A 28 -7.44 3.47 -16.20
C GLU A 28 -8.17 3.17 -14.89
N GLN A 29 -7.52 3.60 -13.82
CA GLN A 29 -8.07 3.76 -12.48
C GLN A 29 -7.98 2.58 -11.50
N ARG A 30 -6.81 1.94 -11.44
CA ARG A 30 -6.09 1.97 -10.16
C ARG A 30 -5.30 3.28 -10.07
N LYS A 31 -6.04 4.40 -10.02
CA LYS A 31 -5.54 5.60 -9.36
C LYS A 31 -5.45 5.17 -7.91
N THR A 32 -4.31 4.59 -7.55
CA THR A 32 -3.84 4.57 -6.19
C THR A 32 -4.14 5.96 -5.67
N ARG A 33 -5.11 6.07 -4.76
CA ARG A 33 -5.14 7.15 -3.78
C ARG A 33 -3.87 6.98 -2.94
N GLN A 34 -2.70 7.12 -3.54
CA GLN A 34 -1.50 7.55 -2.86
C GLN A 34 -1.78 9.01 -2.55
N SER A 35 -2.62 9.21 -1.54
CA SER A 35 -2.52 10.41 -0.73
C SER A 35 -1.05 10.43 -0.33
N ALA A 36 -0.31 11.41 -0.85
CA ALA A 36 1.10 11.57 -0.59
C ALA A 36 1.26 12.00 0.87
N TYR A 37 0.95 11.08 1.78
CA TYR A 37 1.20 11.25 3.19
C TYR A 37 2.72 11.23 3.33
N LEU A 38 3.31 12.42 3.35
CA LEU A 38 4.70 12.55 3.78
C LEU A 38 4.81 11.88 5.15
N PRO A 39 5.80 11.00 5.37
CA PRO A 39 6.00 10.39 6.67
C PRO A 39 6.16 11.48 7.72
N ALA A 40 5.62 11.25 8.92
CA ALA A 40 5.87 12.17 10.03
C ALA A 40 7.39 12.21 10.30
N ARG A 41 7.94 13.42 10.43
CA ARG A 41 9.38 13.64 10.60
C ARG A 41 9.85 13.27 12.00
N ASP A 42 8.99 13.48 13.00
CA ASP A 42 9.22 13.19 14.40
C ASP A 42 7.91 12.83 15.13
N LEU A 43 8.02 12.53 16.43
CA LEU A 43 6.89 12.16 17.28
C LEU A 43 5.86 13.30 17.42
N ILE A 44 6.31 14.55 17.45
CA ILE A 44 5.45 15.72 17.61
C ILE A 44 4.63 15.93 16.34
N ASP A 45 5.28 15.85 15.18
CA ASP A 45 4.63 15.91 13.87
C ASP A 45 3.64 14.75 13.67
N PHE A 46 3.98 13.55 14.14
CA PHE A 46 3.06 12.41 14.11
C PHE A 46 1.84 12.64 14.98
N TYR A 47 2.03 13.13 16.22
CA TYR A 47 0.95 13.44 17.14
C TYR A 47 0.00 14.51 16.56
N ARG A 48 0.55 15.60 16.02
CA ARG A 48 -0.23 16.68 15.37
C ARG A 48 -1.10 16.17 14.23
N ARG A 49 -0.59 15.21 13.47
CA ARG A 49 -1.27 14.63 12.31
C ARG A 49 -2.05 13.36 12.64
N TRP A 50 -2.07 12.93 13.91
CA TRP A 50 -2.71 11.68 14.29
C TRP A 50 -4.18 11.67 13.90
N ALA A 51 -4.90 12.79 14.05
CA ALA A 51 -6.28 12.93 13.61
C ALA A 51 -6.49 12.58 12.11
N GLU A 52 -5.51 12.88 11.25
CA GLU A 52 -5.55 12.54 9.82
C GLU A 52 -5.26 11.05 9.56
N PHE A 53 -4.39 10.46 10.38
CA PHE A 53 -3.95 9.07 10.22
C PHE A 53 -4.86 8.05 10.91
N ARG A 54 -5.61 8.49 11.92
CA ARG A 54 -6.40 7.64 12.81
C ARG A 54 -7.42 6.80 12.04
N ASP A 55 -8.15 7.41 11.12
CA ASP A 55 -9.14 6.70 10.31
C ASP A 55 -8.50 5.62 9.42
N SER A 56 -7.33 5.92 8.86
CA SER A 56 -6.57 4.96 8.06
C SER A 56 -6.04 3.81 8.92
N ALA A 57 -5.53 4.10 10.12
CA ALA A 57 -5.09 3.08 11.07
C ALA A 57 -6.26 2.19 11.53
N MET A 58 -7.42 2.78 11.81
CA MET A 58 -8.64 2.04 12.13
C MET A 58 -9.07 1.13 10.98
N ALA A 59 -9.11 1.64 9.75
CA ALA A 59 -9.45 0.85 8.57
C ALA A 59 -8.46 -0.32 8.37
N LEU A 60 -7.16 -0.08 8.57
CA LEU A 60 -6.15 -1.13 8.53
C LEU A 60 -6.42 -2.22 9.59
N SER A 61 -6.75 -1.84 10.82
CA SER A 61 -7.07 -2.80 11.90
C SER A 61 -8.29 -3.68 11.59
N GLN A 62 -9.18 -3.26 10.68
CA GLN A 62 -10.38 -4.01 10.31
C GLN A 62 -10.16 -4.98 9.15
N ARG A 63 -9.02 -4.92 8.47
CA ARG A 63 -8.72 -5.79 7.32
C ARG A 63 -8.81 -7.28 7.66
N ALA A 64 -9.40 -8.06 6.76
CA ALA A 64 -9.60 -9.49 6.96
C ALA A 64 -8.30 -10.30 6.83
N GLU A 65 -7.27 -9.75 6.18
CA GLU A 65 -5.99 -10.45 5.99
C GLU A 65 -5.10 -10.46 7.23
N LEU A 66 -5.44 -9.65 8.25
CA LEU A 66 -4.71 -9.62 9.51
C LEU A 66 -5.08 -10.81 10.39
N SER A 67 -4.06 -11.50 10.89
CA SER A 67 -4.20 -12.47 11.98
C SER A 67 -4.76 -11.79 13.24
N PRO A 68 -5.33 -12.58 14.18
CA PRO A 68 -5.82 -12.05 15.44
C PRO A 68 -4.77 -11.25 16.21
N ASP A 69 -3.52 -11.72 16.25
CA ASP A 69 -2.43 -11.08 17.01
C ASP A 69 -1.98 -9.76 16.36
N GLU A 70 -1.89 -9.70 15.03
CA GLU A 70 -1.57 -8.47 14.30
C GLU A 70 -2.66 -7.41 14.48
N ARG A 71 -3.93 -7.83 14.42
CA ARG A 71 -5.08 -6.97 14.65
C ARG A 71 -5.05 -6.39 16.05
N GLU A 72 -4.80 -7.22 17.04
CA GLU A 72 -4.75 -6.81 18.44
C GLU A 72 -3.56 -5.88 18.68
N THR A 73 -2.39 -6.18 18.11
CA THR A 73 -1.21 -5.30 18.16
C THR A 73 -1.53 -3.92 17.59
N LEU A 74 -2.13 -3.84 16.38
CA LEU A 74 -2.53 -2.57 15.78
C LEU A 74 -3.55 -1.83 16.64
N ARG A 75 -4.50 -2.54 17.24
CA ARG A 75 -5.50 -1.94 18.15
C ARG A 75 -4.82 -1.32 19.37
N TRP A 76 -3.85 -2.00 19.97
CA TRP A 76 -3.07 -1.45 21.09
C TRP A 76 -2.27 -0.22 20.68
N LEU A 77 -1.67 -0.21 19.49
CA LEU A 77 -0.95 0.97 18.99
C LEU A 77 -1.89 2.17 18.77
N ILE A 78 -3.10 1.95 18.22
CA ILE A 78 -4.11 3.00 18.08
C ILE A 78 -4.49 3.56 19.46
N LEU A 79 -4.78 2.68 20.43
CA LEU A 79 -5.14 3.08 21.79
C LEU A 79 -4.01 3.79 22.54
N LEU A 80 -2.77 3.41 22.27
CA LEU A 80 -1.59 4.07 22.82
C LEU A 80 -1.53 5.53 22.35
N VAL A 81 -1.62 5.75 21.04
CA VAL A 81 -1.54 7.10 20.46
C VAL A 81 -2.75 7.95 20.84
N ASP A 82 -3.95 7.36 20.93
CA ASP A 82 -5.16 8.04 21.42
C ASP A 82 -5.03 8.54 22.88
N ARG A 83 -4.09 8.00 23.66
CA ARG A 83 -3.83 8.40 25.06
C ARG A 83 -2.72 9.43 25.21
N ILE A 84 -1.94 9.68 24.17
CA ILE A 84 -0.91 10.72 24.20
C ILE A 84 -1.63 12.07 24.30
N GLY A 85 -1.35 12.84 25.34
CA GLY A 85 -1.80 14.22 25.47
C GLY A 85 -0.66 15.19 25.21
N GLU A 86 -0.99 16.49 25.19
CA GLU A 86 0.00 17.56 25.01
C GLU A 86 1.13 17.50 26.05
N GLN A 87 0.84 17.04 27.27
CA GLN A 87 1.84 16.87 28.33
C GLN A 87 2.90 15.80 28.03
N ASP A 88 2.60 14.81 27.18
CA ASP A 88 3.45 13.66 26.92
C ASP A 88 4.50 13.93 25.81
N VAL A 89 4.25 14.94 24.98
CA VAL A 89 5.13 15.36 23.87
C VAL A 89 6.06 16.52 24.23
N GLY A 90 6.01 16.99 25.49
CA GLY A 90 6.88 18.03 26.03
C GLY A 90 6.49 19.47 25.64
N PRO A 91 7.12 20.49 26.25
CA PRO A 91 6.85 21.89 25.90
C PRO A 91 7.16 22.12 24.43
N MET A 92 6.17 22.65 23.72
CA MET A 92 6.26 23.00 22.31
C MET A 92 7.11 24.27 22.14
N ASP A 93 8.41 24.16 22.40
CA ASP A 93 9.33 25.27 22.16
C ASP A 93 9.55 25.41 20.64
N HIS A 94 9.10 26.55 20.12
CA HIS A 94 9.28 26.98 18.75
C HIS A 94 10.77 27.04 18.40
N GLN A 95 11.24 26.14 17.55
CA GLN A 95 12.53 26.26 16.87
C GLN A 95 12.35 26.74 15.43
#